data_AF-A0A126NZG1-F1
#
_entry.id   AF-A0A126NZG1-F1
#
_cell.length_a   1.000
_cell.length_b   1.000
_cell.length_c   1.000
_cell.angle_alpha   90.00
_cell.angle_beta   90.00
_cell.angle_gamma   90.00
#
_symmetry.space_group_name_H-M   'P 1'
#
loop_
_entity.id
_entity.type
_entity.pdbx_description
1 polymer ?
#
loop_
_entity_poly.entity_id
_entity_poly.type
_entity_poly.pdbx_seq_one_letter_code
_entity_poly.pdbx_strand_id
1 'polypeptide(L)'
;MTAPRKYAGNTRGKPFAPGNTGKPKGARHKTTLAIEKLLDDEAETLTRKAIELAKAGDMQALRLCMDRLAPARKDRPVSFELPPIDSVDDLPKATQALMTAVACGDLTPSEAAELGKLVDAHVKAIEVTDLSRRLDALEGAKA
;
A
#
# COMPACT_ATOMS: atom_id res chain seq x y z
N MET A 1 11.55 27.48 40.94
CA MET A 1 12.83 26.92 40.45
C MET A 1 12.66 25.41 40.32
N THR A 2 12.58 24.89 39.10
CA THR A 2 12.16 23.50 38.82
C THR A 2 13.37 22.56 38.85
N ALA A 3 13.30 21.49 39.65
CA ALA A 3 14.41 20.56 39.87
C ALA A 3 14.86 19.84 38.57
N PRO A 4 16.16 19.55 38.40
CA PRO A 4 16.67 18.90 37.20
C PRO A 4 16.22 17.43 37.10
N ARG A 5 16.01 16.96 35.87
CA ARG A 5 15.61 15.57 35.56
C ARG A 5 16.67 14.57 36.05
N LYS A 6 16.21 13.47 36.66
CA LYS A 6 16.99 12.39 37.31
C LYS A 6 18.10 11.73 36.46
N TYR A 7 18.13 11.93 35.15
CA TYR A 7 19.09 11.29 34.22
C TYR A 7 19.68 12.24 33.16
N ALA A 8 19.81 13.54 33.46
CA ALA A 8 20.30 14.51 32.48
C ALA A 8 21.68 14.17 31.89
N GLY A 9 22.57 13.53 32.68
CA GLY A 9 23.94 13.17 32.27
C GLY A 9 24.07 12.02 31.25
N ASN A 10 23.01 11.25 30.97
CA ASN A 10 23.06 10.08 30.09
C ASN A 10 22.46 10.31 28.69
N THR A 11 22.13 11.56 28.33
CA THR A 11 21.23 11.83 27.19
C THR A 11 21.91 12.10 25.86
N ARG A 12 23.24 11.92 25.72
CA ARG A 12 23.88 11.89 24.40
C ARG A 12 25.17 11.09 24.47
N GLY A 13 25.18 9.93 23.81
CA GLY A 13 26.42 9.15 23.63
C GLY A 13 27.49 9.98 22.93
N LYS A 14 28.77 9.62 23.13
CA LYS A 14 29.91 10.24 22.46
C LYS A 14 29.66 10.26 20.93
N PRO A 15 30.02 11.35 20.22
CA PRO A 15 30.01 11.37 18.76
C PRO A 15 30.78 10.17 18.18
N PHE A 16 30.31 9.61 17.07
CA PHE A 16 31.05 8.56 16.37
C PHE A 16 32.46 9.04 16.01
N ALA A 17 33.45 8.15 16.09
CA ALA A 17 34.82 8.47 15.74
C ALA A 17 34.91 8.98 14.27
N PRO A 18 35.85 9.89 13.94
CA PRO A 18 36.09 10.31 12.56
C PRO A 18 36.29 9.09 11.65
N GLY A 19 35.49 8.98 10.58
CA GLY A 19 35.47 7.82 9.69
C GLY A 19 34.40 6.76 9.98
N ASN A 20 33.67 6.88 11.10
CA ASN A 20 32.53 6.02 11.40
C ASN A 20 31.22 6.74 11.03
N THR A 21 30.66 6.41 9.86
CA THR A 21 29.40 6.95 9.33
C THR A 21 28.16 6.41 10.06
N GLY A 22 28.34 5.65 11.14
CA GLY A 22 27.26 4.97 11.85
C GLY A 22 26.75 3.76 11.06
N LYS A 23 25.64 3.18 11.52
CA LYS A 23 24.97 2.11 10.77
C LYS A 23 24.22 2.71 9.58
N PRO A 24 24.28 2.11 8.38
CA PRO A 24 23.55 2.61 7.23
C PRO A 24 22.04 2.60 7.48
N LYS A 25 21.31 3.51 6.81
CA LYS A 25 19.85 3.60 6.91
C LYS A 25 19.24 2.25 6.50
N GLY A 26 18.46 1.63 7.40
CA GLY A 26 17.88 0.31 7.18
C GLY A 26 18.70 -0.88 7.68
N ALA A 27 19.85 -0.66 8.34
CA ALA A 27 20.63 -1.73 8.95
C ALA A 27 19.82 -2.46 10.04
N ARG A 28 19.50 -3.73 9.78
CA ARG A 28 18.85 -4.61 10.76
C ARG A 28 19.86 -5.14 11.78
N HIS A 29 19.40 -5.45 12.98
CA HIS A 29 20.24 -6.05 14.01
C HIS A 29 20.63 -7.48 13.61
N LYS A 30 21.87 -7.91 13.87
CA LYS A 30 22.33 -9.28 13.53
C LYS A 30 21.43 -10.35 14.15
N THR A 31 20.98 -10.13 15.38
CA THR A 31 20.02 -11.01 16.07
C THR A 31 18.68 -11.08 15.34
N THR A 32 18.17 -9.97 14.82
CA THR A 32 16.91 -9.95 14.05
C THR A 32 17.05 -10.76 12.77
N LEU A 33 18.17 -10.61 12.05
CA LEU A 33 18.43 -11.41 10.84
C LEU A 33 18.55 -12.91 11.14
N ALA A 34 19.14 -13.28 12.28
CA ALA A 34 19.23 -14.67 12.70
C ALA A 34 17.86 -15.25 13.08
N ILE A 35 17.02 -14.47 13.77
CA ILE A 35 15.65 -14.86 14.11
C ILE A 35 14.79 -15.00 12.86
N GLU A 36 14.87 -14.06 11.92
CA GLU A 36 14.13 -14.12 10.65
C GLU A 36 14.46 -15.40 9.88
N LYS A 37 15.75 -15.75 9.75
CA LYS A 37 16.17 -17.00 9.11
C LYS A 37 15.61 -18.25 9.81
N LEU A 38 15.71 -18.31 11.14
CA LEU A 38 15.16 -19.45 11.90
C LEU A 38 13.64 -19.56 11.74
N LEU A 39 12.93 -18.44 11.65
CA LEU A 39 11.48 -18.43 11.45
C LEU A 39 11.09 -18.80 10.02
N ASP A 40 11.86 -18.38 9.01
CA ASP A 40 11.63 -18.76 7.61
C ASP A 40 11.83 -20.26 7.41
N ASP A 41 12.89 -20.83 7.98
CA ASP A 41 13.19 -22.26 7.91
C ASP A 41 12.11 -23.12 8.61
N GLU A 42 11.50 -22.60 9.68
CA GLU A 42 10.46 -23.29 10.47
C GLU A 42 9.02 -22.93 10.07
N ALA A 43 8.84 -22.08 9.05
CA ALA A 43 7.54 -21.50 8.71
C ALA A 43 6.49 -22.58 8.44
N GLU A 44 6.86 -23.63 7.69
CA GLU A 44 5.96 -24.73 7.37
C GLU A 44 5.60 -25.57 8.63
N THR A 45 6.60 -25.93 9.44
CA THR A 45 6.43 -26.70 10.67
C THR A 45 5.51 -25.98 11.67
N LEU A 46 5.77 -24.69 11.90
CA LEU A 46 4.96 -23.84 12.79
C LEU A 46 3.52 -23.71 12.28
N THR A 47 3.34 -23.56 10.96
CA THR A 47 2.00 -23.47 10.36
C THR A 47 1.21 -24.76 10.54
N ARG A 48 1.83 -25.92 10.30
CA ARG A 48 1.19 -27.22 10.54
C ARG A 48 0.82 -27.39 12.02
N LYS A 49 1.71 -26.99 12.94
CA LYS A 49 1.43 -27.08 14.37
C LYS A 49 0.29 -26.17 14.81
N ALA A 50 0.22 -24.96 14.27
CA ALA A 50 -0.90 -24.05 14.52
C ALA A 50 -2.24 -24.67 14.06
N ILE A 51 -2.27 -25.35 12.91
CA ILE A 51 -3.47 -26.04 12.42
C ILE A 51 -3.88 -27.19 13.35
N GLU A 52 -2.91 -27.98 13.85
CA GLU A 52 -3.20 -29.04 14.83
C GLU A 52 -3.81 -28.48 16.12
N LEU A 53 -3.20 -27.43 16.68
CA LEU A 53 -3.70 -26.78 17.90
C LEU A 53 -5.09 -26.17 17.69
N ALA A 54 -5.32 -25.54 16.53
CA ALA A 54 -6.63 -25.02 16.15
C ALA A 54 -7.69 -26.14 16.11
N LYS A 55 -7.35 -27.30 15.52
CA LYS A 55 -8.25 -28.47 15.49
C LYS A 55 -8.48 -29.07 16.89
N ALA A 56 -7.50 -28.95 17.79
CA ALA A 56 -7.61 -29.38 19.18
C ALA A 56 -8.41 -28.40 20.08
N GLY A 57 -8.88 -27.27 19.54
CA GLY A 57 -9.72 -26.31 20.26
C GLY A 57 -8.97 -25.13 20.87
N ASP A 58 -7.70 -24.90 20.50
CA ASP A 58 -7.01 -23.67 20.88
C ASP A 58 -7.61 -22.48 20.12
N MET A 59 -8.29 -21.60 20.85
CA MET A 59 -8.97 -20.42 20.30
C MET A 59 -8.01 -19.40 19.67
N GLN A 60 -6.76 -19.29 20.14
CA GLN A 60 -5.78 -18.38 19.54
C GLN A 60 -5.28 -18.93 18.20
N ALA A 61 -5.00 -20.22 18.15
CA ALA A 61 -4.60 -20.89 16.90
C ALA A 61 -5.75 -20.88 15.89
N LEU A 62 -6.99 -21.11 16.33
CA LEU A 62 -8.18 -21.05 15.48
C LEU A 62 -8.40 -19.65 14.92
N ARG A 63 -8.26 -18.61 15.74
CA ARG A 63 -8.30 -17.22 15.27
C ARG A 63 -7.22 -16.93 14.24
N LEU A 64 -5.97 -17.35 14.49
CA LEU A 64 -4.87 -17.20 13.53
C LEU A 64 -5.19 -17.86 12.17
N CYS A 65 -5.71 -19.08 12.19
CA CYS A 65 -6.12 -19.79 10.98
C CYS A 65 -7.30 -19.09 10.27
N MET A 66 -8.31 -18.61 11.01
CA MET A 66 -9.45 -17.90 10.45
C MET A 66 -9.06 -16.55 9.85
N ASP A 67 -8.18 -15.79 10.50
CA ASP A 67 -7.67 -14.51 9.99
C ASP A 67 -6.88 -14.68 8.68
N ARG A 68 -6.33 -15.88 8.43
CA ARG A 68 -5.62 -16.23 7.17
C ARG A 68 -6.54 -16.83 6.10
N LEU A 69 -7.52 -17.64 6.49
CA LEU A 69 -8.45 -18.30 5.58
C LEU A 69 -9.57 -17.35 5.10
N ALA A 70 -10.08 -16.53 6.01
CA ALA A 70 -11.12 -15.54 5.76
C ALA A 70 -10.68 -14.18 6.34
N PRO A 71 -9.60 -13.57 5.78
CA PRO A 71 -9.16 -12.27 6.23
C PRO A 71 -10.30 -11.26 6.10
N ALA A 72 -10.35 -10.30 7.01
CA ALA A 72 -11.23 -9.15 6.87
C ALA A 72 -11.00 -8.54 5.48
N ARG A 73 -12.04 -8.58 4.62
CA ARG A 73 -11.95 -8.20 3.22
C ARG A 73 -11.64 -6.71 3.15
N LYS A 74 -10.37 -6.36 2.96
CA LYS A 74 -9.96 -4.97 2.80
C LYS A 74 -10.11 -4.51 1.36
N ASP A 75 -9.62 -5.31 0.41
CA ASP A 75 -9.68 -4.97 -1.02
C ASP A 75 -9.85 -6.25 -1.84
N ARG A 76 -11.09 -6.57 -2.24
CA ARG A 76 -11.33 -7.66 -3.20
C ARG A 76 -11.15 -7.08 -4.60
N PRO A 77 -10.51 -7.81 -5.54
CA PRO A 77 -10.55 -7.44 -6.95
C PRO A 77 -12.00 -7.31 -7.41
N VAL A 78 -12.31 -6.16 -7.99
CA VAL A 78 -13.64 -5.83 -8.50
C VAL A 78 -13.67 -6.13 -9.99
N SER A 79 -14.65 -6.91 -10.44
CA SER A 79 -14.84 -7.22 -11.85
C SER A 79 -15.71 -6.12 -12.46
N PHE A 80 -15.09 -5.14 -13.10
CA PHE A 80 -15.78 -4.07 -13.80
C PHE A 80 -15.13 -3.83 -15.15
N GLU A 81 -15.92 -3.91 -16.21
CA GLU A 81 -15.49 -3.57 -17.56
C GLU A 81 -15.51 -2.05 -17.71
N LEU A 82 -14.35 -1.42 -17.50
CA LEU A 82 -14.18 0.00 -17.73
C LEU A 82 -14.10 0.25 -19.25
N PRO A 83 -14.93 1.15 -19.82
CA PRO A 83 -14.80 1.56 -21.21
C PRO A 83 -13.41 2.16 -21.49
N PRO A 84 -12.85 2.02 -22.71
CA PRO A 84 -11.58 2.65 -23.05
C PRO A 84 -11.67 4.17 -22.92
N ILE A 85 -10.59 4.77 -22.38
CA ILE A 85 -10.47 6.22 -22.18
C ILE A 85 -9.25 6.69 -22.96
N ASP A 86 -9.48 7.09 -24.21
CA ASP A 86 -8.45 7.60 -25.10
C ASP A 86 -8.41 9.14 -25.11
N SER A 87 -9.55 9.78 -24.82
CA SER A 87 -9.71 11.23 -24.85
C SER A 87 -10.57 11.74 -23.70
N VAL A 88 -10.53 13.05 -23.46
CA VAL A 88 -11.40 13.72 -22.46
C VAL A 88 -12.88 13.55 -22.79
N ASP A 89 -13.23 13.40 -24.08
CA ASP A 89 -14.60 13.21 -24.55
C ASP A 89 -15.19 11.84 -24.16
N ASP A 90 -14.35 10.88 -23.75
CA ASP A 90 -14.79 9.55 -23.31
C ASP A 90 -15.12 9.50 -21.80
N LEU A 91 -14.78 10.55 -21.06
CA LEU A 91 -15.03 10.62 -19.61
C LEU A 91 -16.52 10.49 -19.22
N PRO A 92 -17.48 11.11 -19.93
CA PRO A 92 -18.90 10.91 -19.64
C PRO A 92 -19.32 9.44 -19.79
N LYS A 93 -18.75 8.71 -20.75
CA LYS A 93 -19.07 7.28 -20.97
C LYS A 93 -18.54 6.43 -19.80
N ALA A 94 -17.31 6.69 -19.36
CA ALA A 94 -16.70 5.98 -18.23
C ALA A 94 -17.47 6.24 -16.91
N THR A 95 -17.85 7.49 -16.65
CA THR A 95 -18.62 7.85 -15.45
C THR A 95 -20.04 7.29 -15.48
N GLN A 96 -20.70 7.29 -16.64
CA GLN A 96 -22.00 6.64 -16.81
C GLN A 96 -21.93 5.13 -16.58
N ALA A 97 -20.88 4.45 -17.06
CA ALA A 97 -20.67 3.02 -16.82
C ALA A 97 -20.52 2.72 -15.33
N LEU A 98 -19.73 3.53 -14.60
CA LEU A 98 -19.58 3.41 -13.13
C LEU A 98 -20.92 3.61 -12.41
N MET A 99 -21.68 4.65 -12.76
CA MET A 99 -23.00 4.91 -12.15
C MET A 99 -23.99 3.77 -12.40
N THR A 100 -23.97 3.21 -13.61
CA THR A 100 -24.84 2.09 -13.98
C THR A 100 -24.49 0.84 -13.17
N ALA A 101 -23.20 0.51 -13.06
CA ALA A 101 -22.77 -0.65 -12.28
C ALA A 101 -23.07 -0.50 -10.77
N VAL A 102 -23.03 0.71 -10.22
CA VAL A 102 -23.50 0.98 -8.85
C VAL A 102 -25.01 0.79 -8.74
N ALA A 103 -25.78 1.28 -9.71
CA ALA A 103 -27.24 1.15 -9.71
C ALA A 103 -27.71 -0.32 -9.84
N CYS A 104 -26.97 -1.14 -10.59
CA CYS A 104 -27.22 -2.57 -10.73
C CYS A 104 -26.75 -3.40 -9.53
N GLY A 105 -25.94 -2.82 -8.64
CA GLY A 105 -25.38 -3.51 -7.47
C GLY A 105 -24.13 -4.34 -7.76
N ASP A 106 -23.57 -4.24 -8.97
CA ASP A 106 -22.30 -4.89 -9.34
C ASP A 106 -21.11 -4.20 -8.66
N LEU A 107 -21.23 -2.90 -8.38
CA LEU A 107 -20.28 -2.10 -7.62
C LEU A 107 -20.92 -1.53 -6.36
N THR A 108 -20.16 -1.50 -5.27
CA THR A 108 -20.49 -0.66 -4.12
C THR A 108 -20.15 0.82 -4.42
N PRO A 109 -20.81 1.77 -3.75
CA PRO A 109 -20.46 3.19 -3.88
C PRO A 109 -19.00 3.49 -3.50
N SER A 110 -18.44 2.75 -2.54
CA SER A 110 -17.03 2.89 -2.14
C SER A 110 -16.08 2.40 -3.22
N GLU A 111 -16.34 1.26 -3.85
CA GLU A 111 -15.54 0.75 -4.97
C GLU A 111 -15.60 1.70 -6.16
N ALA A 112 -16.78 2.21 -6.51
CA ALA A 112 -16.94 3.18 -7.58
C ALA A 112 -16.21 4.50 -7.30
N ALA A 113 -16.18 4.95 -6.04
CA ALA A 113 -15.41 6.14 -5.65
C ALA A 113 -13.90 5.93 -5.81
N GLU A 114 -13.37 4.76 -5.45
CA GLU A 114 -11.95 4.45 -5.68
C GLU A 114 -11.62 4.32 -7.17
N LEU A 115 -12.48 3.67 -7.97
CA LEU A 115 -12.32 3.59 -9.43
C LEU A 115 -12.39 4.98 -10.09
N GLY A 116 -13.28 5.85 -9.62
CA GLY A 116 -13.39 7.23 -10.11
C GLY A 116 -12.10 8.04 -9.94
N LYS A 117 -11.37 7.84 -8.82
CA LYS A 117 -10.07 8.49 -8.61
C LYS A 117 -9.02 8.05 -9.64
N LEU A 118 -9.05 6.77 -10.05
CA LEU A 118 -8.14 6.25 -11.08
C LEU A 118 -8.46 6.87 -12.45
N VAL A 119 -9.74 6.98 -12.77
CA VAL A 119 -10.21 7.64 -13.99
C VAL A 119 -9.78 9.11 -14.01
N ASP A 120 -9.98 9.85 -12.92
CA ASP A 120 -9.55 11.26 -12.81
C ASP A 120 -8.03 11.43 -12.99
N ALA A 121 -7.23 10.51 -12.46
CA ALA A 121 -5.78 10.55 -12.60
C ALA A 121 -5.34 10.33 -14.06
N HIS A 122 -6.01 9.41 -14.77
CA HIS A 122 -5.74 9.14 -16.18
C HIS A 122 -6.13 10.33 -17.07
N VAL A 123 -7.28 10.97 -16.83
CA VAL A 123 -7.70 12.17 -17.57
C VAL A 123 -6.68 13.30 -17.43
N LYS A 124 -6.22 13.56 -16.21
CA LYS A 124 -5.18 14.57 -15.99
C LYS A 124 -3.89 14.26 -16.75
N ALA A 125 -3.52 13.00 -16.89
CA ALA A 125 -2.35 12.60 -17.66
C ALA A 125 -2.54 12.87 -19.18
N ILE A 126 -3.74 12.58 -19.71
CA ILE A 126 -4.10 12.90 -21.11
C ILE A 126 -4.03 14.42 -21.34
N GLU A 127 -4.68 15.19 -20.48
CA GLU A 127 -4.71 16.65 -20.56
C GLU A 127 -3.30 17.25 -20.55
N VAL A 128 -2.43 16.81 -19.63
CA VAL A 128 -1.04 17.28 -19.56
C VAL A 128 -0.28 16.96 -20.84
N THR A 129 -0.48 15.77 -21.40
CA THR A 129 0.18 15.33 -22.64
C THR A 129 -0.29 16.16 -23.83
N ASP A 130 -1.59 16.42 -23.95
CA ASP A 130 -2.17 17.23 -25.02
C ASP A 130 -1.77 18.70 -24.91
N LEU A 131 -1.75 19.25 -23.69
CA LEU A 131 -1.27 20.61 -23.45
C LEU A 131 0.22 20.75 -23.81
N SER A 132 1.06 19.78 -23.43
CA SER A 132 2.48 19.76 -23.82
C SER A 132 2.64 19.77 -25.34
N ARG A 133 1.92 18.91 -26.05
CA ARG A 133 1.96 18.85 -27.52
C ARG A 133 1.56 20.18 -28.18
N ARG A 134 0.53 20.83 -27.64
CA ARG A 134 0.07 22.14 -28.14
C ARG A 134 1.07 23.26 -27.86
N LEU A 135 1.75 23.23 -26.71
CA LEU A 135 2.82 24.17 -26.39
C LEU A 135 4.00 24.01 -27.34
N ASP A 136 4.47 22.78 -27.56
CA ASP A 136 5.57 22.50 -28.50
C ASP A 136 5.25 22.99 -29.92
N ALA A 137 4.00 22.79 -30.39
CA ALA A 137 3.57 23.27 -31.70
C ALA A 137 3.55 24.80 -31.78
N LEU A 138 3.15 25.50 -30.72
CA LEU A 138 3.13 26.97 -30.67
C LEU A 138 4.54 27.57 -30.53
N GLU A 139 5.43 26.91 -29.80
CA GLU A 139 6.82 27.32 -29.63
C GLU A 139 7.62 27.09 -30.92
N GLY A 140 7.41 25.95 -31.59
CA GLY A 140 8.01 25.65 -32.89
C GLY A 140 7.50 26.54 -34.03
N ALA A 141 6.24 26.98 -33.99
CA ALA A 141 5.67 27.92 -34.97
C ALA A 141 6.12 29.38 -34.75
N LYS A 142 6.73 29.69 -33.61
CA LYS A 142 7.29 31.01 -33.28
C LYS A 142 8.80 31.11 -33.57
N ALA A 143 9.44 30.03 -33.99
CA ALA A 143 10.86 29.95 -34.36
C ALA A 143 11.09 30.26 -35.84
#